data_AF-A0A8S9KY40-F1
#
_entry.id   AF-A0A8S9KY40-F1
#
_cell.length_a   1.000
_cell.length_b   1.000
_cell.length_c   1.000
_cell.angle_alpha   90.00
_cell.angle_beta   90.00
_cell.angle_gamma   90.00
#
_symmetry.space_group_name_H-M   'P 1'
#
loop_
_entity.id
_entity.type
_entity.pdbx_description
1 polymer ?
#
loop_
_entity_poly.entity_id
_entity_poly.type
_entity_poly.pdbx_seq_one_letter_code
_entity_poly.pdbx_strand_id
1 'polypeptide(L)'
;MAEFVHNKTQRLTFDSSSPNGILLFRELTKAYFGFVEVLCGSHITFILKLDTATFMHLVGSLESGLKGLDTSISSQCAVAVDNLATYYFNNITMGEAPTSPAAIRFAQHIADCPSLFPEVTHHFCLSDSLQHKN
;
A
#
# COMPACT_ATOMS: atom_id res chain seq x y z
N MET A 1 7.19 -33.88 20.54
CA MET A 1 7.21 -33.46 19.14
C MET A 1 6.92 -31.97 19.09
N ALA A 2 7.92 -31.17 19.48
CA ALA A 2 7.80 -29.75 19.80
C ALA A 2 8.97 -28.97 19.18
N GLU A 3 9.13 -29.09 17.86
CA GLU A 3 10.15 -28.37 17.08
C GLU A 3 9.49 -27.42 16.08
N PHE A 4 8.72 -26.45 16.59
CA PHE A 4 8.17 -25.35 15.77
C PHE A 4 8.25 -24.00 16.50
N VAL A 5 9.21 -23.83 17.41
CA VAL A 5 9.45 -22.57 18.14
C VAL A 5 10.95 -22.24 18.14
N HIS A 6 11.54 -22.13 16.95
CA HIS A 6 12.88 -21.55 16.80
C HIS A 6 13.03 -20.74 15.52
N ASN A 7 12.04 -19.91 15.18
CA ASN A 7 12.21 -18.85 14.21
C ASN A 7 11.33 -17.64 14.56
N LYS A 8 11.66 -16.96 15.66
CA LYS A 8 10.94 -15.72 16.05
C LYS A 8 11.85 -14.54 16.39
N THR A 9 13.17 -14.66 16.22
CA THR A 9 14.09 -13.60 16.66
C THR A 9 15.40 -13.52 15.87
N GLN A 10 15.34 -13.56 14.53
CA GLN A 10 16.27 -12.76 13.73
C GLN A 10 15.60 -11.43 13.40
N ARG A 11 15.24 -10.69 14.45
CA ARG A 11 14.99 -9.26 14.30
C ARG A 11 16.35 -8.68 13.94
N LEU A 12 16.51 -8.16 12.72
CA LEU A 12 17.69 -7.41 12.30
C LEU A 12 17.85 -6.20 13.23
N THR A 13 18.47 -6.39 14.38
CA THR A 13 18.90 -5.31 15.28
C THR A 13 20.10 -4.66 14.64
N PHE A 14 19.83 -3.76 13.68
CA PHE A 14 20.80 -2.75 13.31
C PHE A 14 20.81 -1.73 14.44
N ASP A 15 21.90 -1.74 15.20
CA ASP A 15 22.21 -0.71 16.18
C ASP A 15 22.00 0.66 15.50
N SER A 16 21.14 1.50 16.08
CA SER A 16 20.62 2.75 15.50
C SER A 16 21.69 3.84 15.28
N SER A 17 22.97 3.46 15.30
CA SER A 17 24.16 4.31 15.28
C SER A 17 25.08 4.07 14.07
N SER A 18 24.83 3.05 13.22
CA SER A 18 25.67 2.79 12.03
C SER A 18 25.10 3.47 10.77
N PRO A 19 25.87 4.34 10.09
CA PRO A 19 25.47 4.96 8.81
C PRO A 19 25.00 3.94 7.76
N ASN A 20 25.59 2.74 7.76
CA ASN A 20 25.24 1.68 6.84
C ASN A 20 23.84 1.11 7.09
N GLY A 21 23.42 0.99 8.36
CA GLY A 21 22.07 0.52 8.70
C GLY A 21 20.98 1.48 8.24
N ILE A 22 21.25 2.79 8.34
CA ILE A 22 20.34 3.84 7.89
C ILE A 22 20.19 3.83 6.36
N LEU A 23 21.29 3.66 5.64
CA LEU A 23 21.28 3.55 4.18
C LEU A 23 20.54 2.29 3.70
N LEU A 24 20.82 1.13 4.31
CA LEU A 24 20.14 -0.12 3.98
C LEU A 24 18.63 -0.04 4.26
N PHE A 25 18.24 0.58 5.38
CA PHE A 25 16.83 0.80 5.68
C PHE A 25 16.16 1.68 4.61
N ARG A 26 16.77 2.80 4.23
CA ARG A 26 16.23 3.70 3.20
C ARG A 26 16.08 3.00 1.85
N GLU A 27 17.10 2.27 1.40
CA GLU A 27 17.08 1.56 0.13
C GLU A 27 16.06 0.40 0.14
N LEU A 28 15.92 -0.29 1.27
CA LEU A 28 14.91 -1.32 1.47
C LEU A 28 13.49 -0.72 1.41
N THR A 29 13.26 0.43 2.05
CA THR A 29 11.95 1.11 2.02
C THR A 29 11.58 1.50 0.60
N LYS A 30 12.50 2.08 -0.18
CA LYS A 30 12.25 2.41 -1.59
C LYS A 30 11.96 1.16 -2.43
N ALA A 31 12.73 0.09 -2.25
CA ALA A 31 12.51 -1.16 -2.96
C ALA A 31 11.15 -1.79 -2.61
N TYR A 32 10.74 -1.72 -1.34
CA TYR A 32 9.43 -2.16 -0.88
C TYR A 32 8.30 -1.38 -1.57
N PHE A 33 8.33 -0.04 -1.54
CA PHE A 33 7.27 0.76 -2.15
C PHE A 33 7.24 0.63 -3.68
N GLY A 34 8.40 0.56 -4.34
CA GLY A 34 8.45 0.28 -5.78
C GLY A 34 7.89 -1.09 -6.15
N PHE A 35 8.10 -2.11 -5.31
CA PHE A 35 7.49 -3.42 -5.52
C PHE A 35 5.96 -3.38 -5.36
N VAL A 36 5.45 -2.68 -4.34
CA VAL A 36 4.01 -2.53 -4.12
C VAL A 36 3.35 -1.75 -5.26
N GLU A 37 4.00 -0.71 -5.76
CA GLU A 37 3.55 0.05 -6.93
C GLU A 37 3.34 -0.85 -8.16
N VAL A 38 4.35 -1.65 -8.52
CA VAL A 38 4.28 -2.58 -9.65
C VAL A 38 3.20 -3.64 -9.45
N LEU A 39 3.07 -4.17 -8.22
CA LEU A 39 2.00 -5.11 -7.89
C LEU A 39 0.61 -4.49 -8.07
N CYS A 40 0.40 -3.26 -7.62
CA CYS A 40 -0.87 -2.55 -7.81
C CYS A 40 -1.13 -2.25 -9.29
N GLY A 41 -0.09 -2.00 -10.10
CA GLY A 41 -0.23 -1.73 -11.53
C GLY A 41 -0.52 -2.97 -12.39
N SER A 42 0.11 -4.10 -12.10
CA SER A 42 0.03 -5.30 -12.98
C SER A 42 -0.67 -6.51 -12.35
N HIS A 43 -0.74 -6.59 -11.02
CA HIS A 43 -1.19 -7.77 -10.28
C HIS A 43 -2.16 -7.43 -9.15
N ILE A 44 -2.95 -6.38 -9.30
CA ILE A 44 -3.90 -5.89 -8.29
C ILE A 44 -4.84 -6.98 -7.75
N THR A 45 -5.22 -7.93 -8.59
CA THR A 45 -6.06 -9.08 -8.22
C THR A 45 -5.44 -9.95 -7.12
N PHE A 46 -4.10 -10.01 -7.04
CA PHE A 46 -3.40 -10.72 -5.97
C PHE A 46 -3.50 -9.96 -4.65
N ILE A 47 -3.25 -8.65 -4.68
CA ILE A 47 -3.36 -7.76 -3.51
C ILE A 47 -4.77 -7.86 -2.90
N LEU A 48 -5.81 -7.86 -3.73
CA LEU A 48 -7.21 -7.92 -3.29
C LEU A 48 -7.63 -9.28 -2.73
N LYS A 49 -6.91 -10.36 -3.06
CA LYS A 49 -7.17 -11.72 -2.54
C LYS A 49 -6.59 -11.97 -1.15
N LEU A 50 -5.72 -11.08 -0.66
CA LEU A 50 -5.17 -11.15 0.69
C LEU A 50 -6.29 -11.05 1.74
N ASP A 51 -5.99 -11.47 2.97
CA ASP A 51 -6.87 -11.22 4.10
C ASP A 51 -6.97 -9.72 4.40
N THR A 52 -8.09 -9.30 5.00
CA THR A 52 -8.38 -7.88 5.28
C THR A 52 -7.28 -7.24 6.11
N ALA A 53 -6.71 -7.95 7.08
CA ALA A 53 -5.66 -7.38 7.92
C ALA A 53 -4.41 -7.07 7.09
N THR A 54 -3.93 -8.00 6.26
CA THR A 54 -2.75 -7.77 5.40
C THR A 54 -3.01 -6.67 4.38
N PHE A 55 -4.19 -6.66 3.74
CA PHE A 55 -4.57 -5.60 2.80
C PHE A 55 -4.57 -4.22 3.46
N MET A 56 -5.17 -4.11 4.65
CA MET A 56 -5.23 -2.85 5.41
C MET A 56 -3.84 -2.37 5.86
N HIS A 57 -2.95 -3.28 6.27
CA HIS A 57 -1.56 -2.90 6.57
C HIS A 57 -0.82 -2.38 5.34
N LEU A 58 -1.07 -2.96 4.16
CA LEU A 58 -0.48 -2.51 2.90
C LEU A 58 -0.99 -1.10 2.54
N VAL A 59 -2.31 -0.87 2.60
CA VAL A 59 -2.90 0.45 2.31
C VAL A 59 -2.47 1.49 3.34
N GLY A 60 -2.45 1.16 4.64
CA GLY A 60 -1.95 2.07 5.69
C GLY A 60 -0.46 2.36 5.56
N SER A 61 0.34 1.43 5.03
CA SER A 61 1.75 1.68 4.70
C SER A 61 1.89 2.65 3.53
N LEU A 62 1.05 2.53 2.50
CA LEU A 62 0.99 3.48 1.37
C LEU A 62 0.59 4.88 1.84
N GLU A 63 -0.40 4.99 2.72
CA GLU A 63 -0.82 6.26 3.33
C GLU A 63 0.32 6.92 4.12
N SER A 64 1.02 6.14 4.95
CA SER A 64 2.16 6.62 5.72
C SER A 64 3.32 7.03 4.80
N GLY A 65 3.51 6.32 3.68
CA GLY A 65 4.49 6.65 2.65
C GLY A 65 4.17 7.95 1.90
N LEU A 66 2.88 8.22 1.62
CA LEU A 66 2.40 9.49 1.04
C LEU A 66 2.70 10.68 1.95
N LYS A 67 2.57 10.51 3.28
CA LYS A 67 2.92 11.50 4.31
C LYS A 67 4.43 11.59 4.58
N GLY A 68 5.23 10.75 3.93
CA GLY A 68 6.68 10.69 4.09
C GLY A 68 7.42 11.89 3.48
N LEU A 69 8.67 12.10 3.93
CA LEU A 69 9.54 13.19 3.45
C LEU A 69 10.24 12.89 2.12
N ASP A 70 10.33 11.62 1.70
CA ASP A 70 11.03 11.23 0.48
C ASP A 70 10.06 11.27 -0.73
N THR A 71 10.29 12.21 -1.64
CA THR A 71 9.42 12.46 -2.79
C THR A 71 9.34 11.28 -3.75
N SER A 72 10.39 10.46 -3.84
CA SER A 72 10.36 9.24 -4.63
C SER A 72 9.36 8.25 -4.04
N ILE A 73 9.43 8.01 -2.73
CA ILE A 73 8.51 7.09 -2.04
C ILE A 73 7.07 7.62 -2.14
N SER A 74 6.86 8.91 -1.91
CA SER A 74 5.53 9.52 -2.01
C SER A 74 4.93 9.35 -3.42
N SER A 75 5.72 9.56 -4.48
CA SER A 75 5.29 9.33 -5.86
C SER A 75 4.94 7.87 -6.13
N GLN A 76 5.74 6.91 -5.64
CA GLN A 76 5.44 5.48 -5.79
C GLN A 76 4.15 5.09 -5.08
N CYS A 77 3.92 5.64 -3.87
CA CYS A 77 2.69 5.41 -3.12
C CYS A 77 1.47 6.01 -3.81
N ALA A 78 1.62 7.22 -4.35
CA ALA A 78 0.60 7.89 -5.16
C ALA A 78 0.16 7.04 -6.35
N VAL A 79 1.11 6.52 -7.14
CA VAL A 79 0.82 5.63 -8.27
C VAL A 79 0.14 4.33 -7.82
N ALA A 80 0.61 3.72 -6.74
CA ALA A 80 0.01 2.50 -6.20
C ALA A 80 -1.45 2.71 -5.76
N VAL A 81 -1.74 3.83 -5.09
CA VAL A 81 -3.08 4.23 -4.64
C VAL A 81 -3.98 4.58 -5.83
N ASP A 82 -3.47 5.31 -6.83
CA ASP A 82 -4.22 5.65 -8.03
C ASP A 82 -4.66 4.40 -8.80
N ASN A 83 -3.78 3.40 -8.91
CA ASN A 83 -4.12 2.11 -9.50
C ASN A 83 -5.25 1.39 -8.72
N LEU A 84 -5.22 1.44 -7.38
CA LEU A 84 -6.29 0.90 -6.54
C LEU A 84 -7.61 1.65 -6.74
N ALA A 85 -7.57 2.99 -6.79
CA ALA A 85 -8.73 3.84 -6.99
C ALA A 85 -9.34 3.65 -8.40
N THR A 86 -8.49 3.60 -9.42
CA THR A 86 -8.89 3.30 -10.81
C THR A 86 -9.56 1.95 -10.91
N TYR A 87 -9.00 0.90 -10.29
CA TYR A 87 -9.64 -0.41 -10.26
C TYR A 87 -10.98 -0.39 -9.53
N TYR A 88 -11.07 0.30 -8.38
CA TYR A 88 -12.32 0.47 -7.65
C TYR A 88 -13.39 1.16 -8.49
N PHE A 89 -13.06 2.28 -9.15
CA PHE A 89 -14.02 3.02 -9.96
C PHE A 89 -14.54 2.18 -11.13
N ASN A 90 -13.62 1.55 -11.86
CA ASN A 90 -13.94 0.72 -13.03
C ASN A 90 -14.75 -0.54 -12.68
N ASN A 91 -14.53 -1.15 -11.50
CA ASN A 91 -15.13 -2.44 -11.15
C ASN A 91 -16.25 -2.38 -10.09
N ILE A 92 -16.38 -1.27 -9.35
CA ILE A 92 -17.39 -1.10 -8.29
C ILE A 92 -18.38 0.02 -8.63
N THR A 93 -17.90 1.16 -9.15
CA THR A 93 -18.75 2.37 -9.30
C THR A 93 -19.37 2.49 -10.70
N MET A 94 -18.69 2.04 -11.76
CA MET A 94 -19.16 2.16 -13.15
C MET A 94 -20.22 1.12 -13.61
N GLY A 95 -20.83 0.37 -12.68
CA GLY A 95 -22.21 -0.13 -12.89
C GLY A 95 -22.41 -1.52 -13.48
N GLU A 96 -21.38 -2.32 -13.76
CA GLU A 96 -21.55 -3.77 -13.77
C GLU A 96 -21.30 -4.27 -12.34
N ALA A 97 -22.26 -4.99 -11.75
CA ALA A 97 -22.09 -5.59 -10.43
C ALA A 97 -20.73 -6.32 -10.36
N PRO A 98 -19.96 -6.27 -9.26
CA PRO A 98 -18.60 -6.80 -9.21
C PRO A 98 -18.57 -8.26 -9.67
N THR A 99 -18.22 -8.48 -10.95
CA THR A 99 -18.29 -9.80 -11.59
C THR A 99 -17.07 -10.64 -11.27
N SER A 100 -15.95 -9.97 -10.95
CA SER A 100 -14.72 -10.65 -10.59
C SER A 100 -14.67 -10.93 -9.07
N PRO A 101 -14.20 -12.13 -8.65
CA PRO A 101 -14.00 -12.44 -7.23
C PRO A 101 -13.12 -11.43 -6.50
N ALA A 102 -12.18 -10.77 -7.19
CA ALA A 102 -11.32 -9.76 -6.61
C ALA A 102 -12.04 -8.43 -6.36
N ALA A 103 -12.96 -8.01 -7.23
CA ALA A 103 -13.78 -6.83 -7.00
C ALA A 103 -14.70 -7.02 -5.79
N ILE A 104 -15.31 -8.22 -5.65
CA ILE A 104 -16.13 -8.56 -4.47
C ILE A 104 -15.29 -8.49 -3.19
N ARG A 105 -14.08 -9.08 -3.21
CA ARG A 105 -13.17 -9.03 -2.06
C ARG A 105 -12.74 -7.60 -1.72
N PHE A 106 -12.51 -6.77 -2.72
CA PHE A 106 -12.17 -5.37 -2.48
C PHE A 106 -13.33 -4.60 -1.83
N ALA A 107 -14.55 -4.81 -2.30
CA ALA A 107 -15.73 -4.23 -1.68
C ALA A 107 -15.89 -4.67 -0.21
N GLN A 108 -15.57 -5.94 0.10
CA GLN A 108 -15.55 -6.46 1.46
C GLN A 108 -14.49 -5.77 2.33
N HIS A 109 -13.26 -5.62 1.82
CA HIS A 109 -12.19 -4.91 2.54
C HIS A 109 -12.59 -3.48 2.91
N ILE A 110 -13.27 -2.78 2.00
CA ILE A 110 -13.76 -1.41 2.22
C ILE A 110 -14.95 -1.39 3.19
N ALA A 111 -15.85 -2.38 3.11
CA ALA A 111 -16.99 -2.49 4.03
C ALA A 111 -16.54 -2.75 5.48
N ASP A 112 -15.46 -3.53 5.67
CA ASP A 112 -14.88 -3.81 6.99
C ASP A 112 -14.23 -2.57 7.62
N CYS A 113 -13.73 -1.63 6.82
CA CYS A 113 -13.14 -0.37 7.28
C CYS A 113 -13.41 0.79 6.29
N PRO A 114 -14.58 1.45 6.37
CA PRO A 114 -14.98 2.46 5.39
C PRO A 114 -14.18 3.78 5.47
N SER A 115 -13.40 4.01 6.53
CA SER A 115 -12.67 5.26 6.73
C SER A 115 -11.33 5.34 6.00
N LEU A 116 -10.66 4.21 5.73
CA LEU A 116 -9.28 4.22 5.27
C LEU A 116 -9.15 4.63 3.79
N PHE A 117 -10.00 4.07 2.93
CA PHE A 117 -9.90 4.32 1.49
C PHE A 117 -10.23 5.78 1.11
N PRO A 118 -11.33 6.39 1.63
CA PRO A 118 -11.63 7.79 1.38
C PRO A 118 -10.54 8.73 1.88
N GLU A 119 -9.95 8.46 3.04
CA GLU A 119 -8.90 9.30 3.63
C GLU A 119 -7.62 9.30 2.78
N VAL A 120 -7.22 8.12 2.28
CA VAL A 120 -6.09 7.96 1.35
C VAL A 120 -6.35 8.69 0.03
N THR A 121 -7.54 8.55 -0.57
CA THR A 121 -7.89 9.29 -1.80
C THR A 121 -8.05 10.80 -1.58
N HIS A 122 -8.51 11.23 -0.41
CA HIS A 122 -8.65 12.65 -0.08
C HIS A 122 -7.29 13.32 0.08
N HIS A 123 -6.33 12.63 0.72
CA HIS A 123 -4.95 13.11 0.82
C HIS A 123 -4.26 13.18 -0.55
N PHE A 124 -4.58 12.27 -1.46
CA PHE A 124 -4.13 12.30 -2.85
C PHE A 124 -4.65 13.53 -3.62
N CYS A 125 -5.95 13.82 -3.54
CA CYS A 125 -6.57 14.98 -4.20
C CYS A 125 -5.96 16.33 -3.75
N LEU A 126 -5.54 16.43 -2.48
CA LEU A 126 -4.82 17.57 -1.95
C LEU A 126 -3.36 17.66 -2.45
N SER A 127 -2.73 16.52 -2.71
CA SER A 127 -1.34 16.44 -3.18
C SER A 127 -1.22 16.85 -4.66
N ASP A 128 -2.17 16.42 -5.50
CA ASP A 128 -2.26 16.85 -6.91
C ASP A 128 -2.54 18.36 -7.05
N SER A 129 -3.37 18.90 -6.16
CA SER A 129 -3.66 20.34 -6.11
C SER A 129 -2.43 21.22 -5.81
N LEU A 130 -1.38 20.65 -5.20
CA LEU A 130 -0.11 21.35 -4.92
C LEU A 130 0.89 21.25 -6.07
N GLN A 131 0.82 20.22 -6.92
CA GLN A 131 1.69 20.11 -8.11
C GLN A 131 1.26 21.02 -9.25
N HIS A 132 -0.02 21.43 -9.33
CA HIS A 132 -0.51 22.37 -10.36
C HIS A 132 -0.32 23.86 -9.98
N LYS A 133 0.31 24.16 -8.83
CA LYS A 133 0.54 25.54 -8.35
C LYS A 133 2.04 25.84 -8.16
N ASN A 134 2.87 25.45 -9.13
CA ASN A 134 4.20 26.01 -9.36
C ASN A 134 4.45 26.17 -10.85
#